data_AF-A0A532TV63-F1
#
_entry.id   AF-A0A532TV63-F1
#
_cell.length_a   1.000
_cell.length_b   1.000
_cell.length_c   1.000
_cell.angle_alpha   90.00
_cell.angle_beta   90.00
_cell.angle_gamma   90.00
#
_symmetry.space_group_name_H-M   'P 1'
#
loop_
_entity.id
_entity.type
_entity.pdbx_description
1 polymer ?
#
loop_
_entity_poly.entity_id
_entity_poly.type
_entity_poly.pdbx_seq_one_letter_code
_entity_poly.pdbx_strand_id
1 'polypeptide(L)'
;MNKLTSRLALLGLIVIGLVHLSSFAVASADAGASGGPTLEEAQVFPENGPWGSWGSIFTYEVIYTDNENNMPVAGYPKVYIDGSPENMVEEDPTDDDVTDGKVYKYDWATAKENVGPHSFYCYVETPTGENAVTGTDNGPLVEKWPVSLSCKVDKPEPATGETVVFSGYLSTTEENLAGESIILYKLLSDNEVSVSSSTTQENGYFTLLLDAPSSGIFCYRARFPGDNYYEVSESSRLYVNTLNKPLVFGVYVVILFALVGAMMFMFSRGIARAHYLKPVLLGFVLGFLLLIIGAGFIGVLAAGAIAGYLFAKEARRWTKHLRIGCMAGFLFLLVGGLIFAYFLTWSPADVGLNYSVTQMEIFGFFFSDIIFSLVNYALLVGMGAVLGGMLRKLLKPAEQRPTGSGETTSSGVEQR
;
A
#
# COMPACT_ATOMS: atom_id res chain seq x y z
N MET A 1 -1.99 -17.12 24.50
CA MET A 1 -2.69 -17.88 23.45
C MET A 1 -4.04 -18.30 23.99
N ASN A 2 -5.13 -17.61 23.64
CA ASN A 2 -6.45 -18.17 23.91
C ASN A 2 -7.24 -18.29 22.63
N LYS A 3 -7.41 -19.57 22.27
CA LYS A 3 -8.16 -20.23 21.20
C LYS A 3 -9.66 -19.88 21.14
N LEU A 4 -10.05 -18.68 21.57
CA LEU A 4 -11.46 -18.27 21.63
C LEU A 4 -11.85 -17.27 20.52
N THR A 5 -10.89 -16.56 19.93
CA THR A 5 -11.16 -15.63 18.80
C THR A 5 -11.04 -16.29 17.42
N SER A 6 -10.54 -17.53 17.33
CA SER A 6 -10.44 -18.30 16.09
C SER A 6 -11.65 -19.24 15.84
N ARG A 7 -12.58 -19.37 16.80
CA ARG A 7 -13.80 -20.19 16.63
C ARG A 7 -15.07 -19.39 16.37
N LEU A 8 -15.00 -18.05 16.36
CA LEU A 8 -16.11 -17.17 15.99
C LEU A 8 -16.02 -16.62 14.56
N ALA A 9 -14.90 -16.83 13.86
CA ALA A 9 -14.78 -16.55 12.43
C ALA A 9 -15.08 -17.77 11.53
N LEU A 10 -15.33 -18.95 12.13
CA LEU A 10 -15.71 -20.19 11.41
C LEU A 10 -17.20 -20.55 11.60
N LEU A 11 -17.97 -19.70 12.28
CA LEU A 11 -19.41 -19.86 12.47
C LEU A 11 -20.23 -18.75 11.78
N GLY A 12 -19.55 -17.78 11.14
CA GLY A 12 -20.14 -16.74 10.29
C GLY A 12 -20.08 -17.05 8.80
N LEU A 13 -19.73 -18.28 8.42
CA LEU A 13 -19.62 -18.75 7.02
C LEU A 13 -20.36 -20.09 6.79
N ILE A 14 -21.30 -20.43 7.67
CA ILE A 14 -22.23 -21.58 7.53
C ILE A 14 -23.69 -21.12 7.72
N VAL A 15 -23.98 -19.83 7.44
CA VAL A 15 -25.35 -19.27 7.48
C VAL A 15 -25.70 -18.45 6.22
N ILE A 16 -24.87 -18.51 5.17
CA ILE A 16 -25.24 -18.07 3.81
C ILE A 16 -24.98 -19.25 2.88
N GLY A 17 -25.75 -20.31 3.07
CA GLY A 17 -25.64 -21.53 2.28
C GLY A 17 -26.91 -22.37 2.27
N LEU A 18 -28.06 -21.80 2.65
CA LEU A 18 -29.33 -22.53 2.67
C LEU A 18 -30.54 -21.60 2.69
N VAL A 19 -30.57 -20.66 1.75
CA VAL A 19 -31.83 -20.05 1.29
C VAL A 19 -31.74 -19.90 -0.23
N HIS A 20 -31.59 -21.01 -0.95
CA HIS A 20 -32.33 -21.13 -2.19
C HIS A 20 -33.65 -21.77 -1.82
N LEU A 21 -34.70 -20.95 -1.81
CA LEU A 21 -36.05 -21.47 -1.98
C LEU A 21 -36.04 -22.26 -3.29
N SER A 22 -36.00 -23.58 -3.19
CA SER A 22 -36.59 -24.44 -4.20
C SER A 22 -38.09 -24.13 -4.20
N SER A 23 -38.48 -23.19 -5.03
CA SER A 23 -39.85 -23.09 -5.51
C SER A 23 -40.12 -24.37 -6.29
N PHE A 24 -40.63 -25.39 -5.61
CA PHE A 24 -41.34 -26.45 -6.31
C PHE A 24 -42.60 -25.79 -6.87
N ALA A 25 -42.57 -25.47 -8.16
CA ALA A 25 -43.79 -25.35 -8.92
C ALA A 25 -44.52 -26.69 -8.78
N VAL A 26 -45.64 -26.67 -8.07
CA VAL A 26 -46.60 -27.77 -8.13
C VAL A 26 -47.10 -27.75 -9.57
N ALA A 27 -46.67 -28.72 -10.36
CA ALA A 27 -47.32 -29.05 -11.62
C ALA A 27 -48.77 -29.44 -11.29
N SER A 28 -49.68 -28.47 -11.36
CA SER A 28 -51.09 -28.76 -11.48
C SER A 28 -51.26 -29.36 -12.87
N ALA A 29 -51.47 -30.68 -12.92
CA ALA A 29 -52.03 -31.32 -14.10
C ALA A 29 -53.48 -30.80 -14.25
N ASP A 30 -53.62 -29.62 -14.84
CA ASP A 30 -54.88 -29.21 -15.45
C ASP A 30 -54.94 -29.89 -16.82
N ALA A 31 -55.63 -31.02 -16.84
CA ALA A 31 -55.93 -31.72 -18.08
C ALA A 31 -56.98 -30.91 -18.85
N GLY A 32 -56.54 -30.12 -19.84
CA GLY A 32 -57.42 -29.70 -20.92
C GLY A 32 -57.39 -28.24 -21.39
N ALA A 33 -56.27 -27.53 -21.26
CA ALA A 33 -56.03 -26.31 -22.05
C ALA A 33 -54.83 -26.57 -22.98
N SER A 34 -54.97 -26.31 -24.29
CA SER A 34 -53.88 -26.36 -25.26
C SER A 34 -52.75 -25.46 -24.76
N GLY A 35 -51.68 -26.09 -24.29
CA GLY A 35 -50.65 -25.42 -23.50
C GLY A 35 -49.61 -24.85 -24.43
N GLY A 36 -49.93 -23.69 -25.02
CA GLY A 36 -49.02 -22.99 -25.93
C GLY A 36 -47.60 -22.83 -25.35
N PRO A 37 -46.64 -22.49 -26.21
CA PRO A 37 -45.22 -22.53 -25.89
C PRO A 37 -44.88 -21.71 -24.64
N THR A 38 -43.85 -22.11 -23.91
CA THR A 38 -43.26 -21.35 -22.80
C THR A 38 -41.77 -21.13 -23.02
N LEU A 39 -41.28 -20.00 -22.50
CA LEU A 39 -39.86 -19.71 -22.39
C LEU A 39 -39.51 -19.57 -20.91
N GLU A 40 -38.53 -20.32 -20.45
CA GLU A 40 -38.06 -20.32 -19.07
C GLU A 40 -36.59 -19.88 -19.01
N GLU A 41 -36.23 -19.23 -17.90
CA GLU A 41 -34.83 -19.02 -17.49
C GLU A 41 -33.94 -18.32 -18.54
N ALA A 42 -34.42 -17.23 -19.16
CA ALA A 42 -33.54 -16.40 -19.99
C ALA A 42 -32.37 -15.87 -19.14
N GLN A 43 -31.16 -16.24 -19.52
CA GLN A 43 -29.95 -15.95 -18.77
C GLN A 43 -28.82 -15.52 -19.72
N VAL A 44 -27.84 -14.80 -19.17
CA VAL A 44 -26.64 -14.39 -19.91
C VAL A 44 -25.39 -14.74 -19.10
N PHE A 45 -24.40 -15.34 -19.76
CA PHE A 45 -23.12 -15.72 -19.17
C PHE A 45 -21.95 -15.04 -19.88
N PRO A 46 -20.95 -14.51 -19.15
CA PRO A 46 -20.96 -14.31 -17.70
C PRO A 46 -22.01 -13.27 -17.27
N GLU A 47 -22.76 -13.57 -16.20
CA GLU A 47 -23.87 -12.71 -15.71
C GLU A 47 -23.36 -11.35 -15.24
N ASN A 48 -22.20 -11.34 -14.56
CA ASN A 48 -21.34 -10.19 -14.28
C ASN A 48 -19.97 -10.73 -13.79
N GLY A 49 -18.86 -10.24 -14.34
CA GLY A 49 -17.52 -10.62 -13.87
C GLY A 49 -16.41 -9.86 -14.58
N PRO A 50 -15.17 -9.88 -14.06
CA PRO A 50 -14.00 -9.14 -14.59
C PRO A 50 -13.56 -9.58 -16.00
N TRP A 51 -14.36 -10.41 -16.67
CA TRP A 51 -14.19 -10.94 -18.02
C TRP A 51 -15.23 -10.35 -18.99
N GLY A 52 -15.93 -9.29 -18.60
CA GLY A 52 -17.03 -8.69 -19.35
C GLY A 52 -16.66 -7.39 -20.06
N SER A 53 -15.39 -7.12 -20.37
CA SER A 53 -15.01 -5.95 -21.16
C SER A 53 -15.42 -6.14 -22.64
N TRP A 54 -15.55 -5.04 -23.40
CA TRP A 54 -15.77 -5.15 -24.85
C TRP A 54 -14.72 -6.05 -25.53
N GLY A 55 -15.08 -6.84 -26.53
CA GLY A 55 -14.20 -7.89 -27.09
C GLY A 55 -14.38 -9.26 -26.43
N SER A 56 -15.16 -9.33 -25.35
CA SER A 56 -15.58 -10.58 -24.73
C SER A 56 -16.83 -11.15 -25.42
N ILE A 57 -17.05 -12.45 -25.25
CA ILE A 57 -18.25 -13.14 -25.73
C ILE A 57 -19.21 -13.34 -24.56
N PHE A 58 -20.47 -12.94 -24.75
CA PHE A 58 -21.57 -13.22 -23.84
C PHE A 58 -22.51 -14.24 -24.46
N THR A 59 -22.83 -15.31 -23.74
CA THR A 59 -23.73 -16.35 -24.19
C THR A 59 -25.09 -16.14 -23.55
N TYR A 60 -26.10 -15.87 -24.35
CA TYR A 60 -27.51 -15.84 -23.93
C TYR A 60 -28.10 -17.22 -24.08
N GLU A 61 -28.84 -17.71 -23.09
CA GLU A 61 -29.51 -19.00 -23.12
C GLU A 61 -30.98 -18.85 -22.74
N VAL A 62 -31.83 -19.70 -23.31
CA VAL A 62 -33.24 -19.81 -22.93
C VAL A 62 -33.70 -21.26 -23.10
N ILE A 63 -34.60 -21.70 -22.23
CA ILE A 63 -35.25 -23.02 -22.31
C ILE A 63 -36.62 -22.83 -22.95
N TYR A 64 -36.88 -23.60 -24.02
CA TYR A 64 -38.16 -23.61 -24.72
C TYR A 64 -38.91 -24.92 -24.44
N THR A 65 -40.19 -24.82 -24.05
CA THR A 65 -41.04 -25.98 -23.78
C THR A 65 -42.40 -25.84 -24.48
N ASP A 66 -42.91 -26.90 -25.09
CA ASP A 66 -44.23 -26.95 -25.72
C ASP A 66 -44.88 -28.33 -25.48
N ASN A 67 -46.08 -28.35 -24.89
CA ASN A 67 -46.73 -29.60 -24.45
C ASN A 67 -47.23 -30.47 -25.61
N GLU A 68 -47.47 -29.84 -26.76
CA GLU A 68 -47.88 -30.50 -27.99
C GLU A 68 -46.68 -30.89 -28.87
N ASN A 69 -45.45 -30.69 -28.37
CA ASN A 69 -44.19 -30.96 -29.05
C ASN A 69 -44.05 -30.15 -30.37
N ASN A 70 -44.59 -28.94 -30.42
CA ASN A 70 -44.43 -28.05 -31.57
C ASN A 70 -43.05 -27.39 -31.52
N MET A 71 -42.21 -27.67 -32.51
CA MET A 71 -40.93 -26.97 -32.69
C MET A 71 -41.14 -25.48 -33.03
N PRO A 72 -40.24 -24.58 -32.62
CA PRO A 72 -40.26 -23.18 -33.06
C PRO A 72 -40.25 -23.03 -34.59
N VAL A 73 -40.83 -21.94 -35.10
CA VAL A 73 -40.70 -21.57 -36.52
C VAL A 73 -39.23 -21.35 -36.86
N ALA A 74 -38.82 -21.72 -38.07
CA ALA A 74 -37.46 -21.47 -38.55
C ALA A 74 -37.03 -20.00 -38.35
N GLY A 75 -35.93 -19.80 -37.62
CA GLY A 75 -35.44 -18.47 -37.22
C GLY A 75 -35.89 -18.02 -35.82
N TYR A 76 -36.58 -18.87 -35.07
CA TYR A 76 -36.87 -18.73 -33.64
C TYR A 76 -36.28 -19.89 -32.84
N PRO A 77 -36.06 -19.71 -31.52
CA PRO A 77 -36.26 -18.49 -30.72
C PRO A 77 -35.25 -17.39 -31.05
N LYS A 78 -35.59 -16.15 -30.64
CA LYS A 78 -34.74 -14.97 -30.79
C LYS A 78 -34.46 -14.35 -29.43
N VAL A 79 -33.26 -13.84 -29.26
CA VAL A 79 -32.92 -12.91 -28.18
C VAL A 79 -32.95 -11.49 -28.73
N TYR A 80 -33.54 -10.56 -27.99
CA TYR A 80 -33.57 -9.14 -28.33
C TYR A 80 -32.63 -8.40 -27.38
N ILE A 81 -31.51 -7.89 -27.89
CA ILE A 81 -30.53 -7.13 -27.12
C ILE A 81 -30.73 -5.65 -27.43
N ASP A 82 -31.16 -4.86 -26.44
CA ASP A 82 -31.61 -3.47 -26.59
C ASP A 82 -32.66 -3.27 -27.70
N GLY A 83 -33.52 -4.29 -27.87
CA GLY A 83 -34.56 -4.30 -28.89
C GLY A 83 -34.09 -4.74 -30.29
N SER A 84 -32.81 -5.07 -30.49
CA SER A 84 -32.30 -5.64 -31.73
C SER A 84 -32.39 -7.17 -31.71
N PRO A 85 -33.10 -7.81 -32.67
CA PRO A 85 -33.32 -9.25 -32.66
C PRO A 85 -32.12 -10.02 -33.22
N GLU A 86 -31.72 -11.08 -32.51
CA GLU A 86 -30.71 -12.04 -32.92
C GLU A 86 -31.28 -13.46 -32.86
N ASN A 87 -30.96 -14.29 -33.86
CA ASN A 87 -31.44 -15.66 -33.92
C ASN A 87 -30.61 -16.54 -32.97
N MET A 88 -31.29 -17.32 -32.14
CA MET A 88 -30.63 -18.31 -31.29
C MET A 88 -30.48 -19.63 -32.04
N VAL A 89 -29.48 -20.42 -31.65
CA VAL A 89 -29.21 -21.75 -32.19
C VAL A 89 -29.46 -22.81 -31.13
N GLU A 90 -29.90 -23.99 -31.55
CA GLU A 90 -30.10 -25.13 -30.67
C GLU A 90 -28.76 -25.55 -30.04
N GLU A 91 -28.75 -25.81 -28.73
CA GLU A 91 -27.58 -26.36 -28.04
C GLU A 91 -27.31 -27.80 -28.48
N ASP A 92 -28.37 -28.61 -28.52
CA ASP A 92 -28.35 -29.99 -28.99
C ASP A 92 -29.27 -30.15 -30.21
N PRO A 93 -28.70 -30.19 -31.43
CA PRO A 93 -29.48 -30.40 -32.65
C PRO A 93 -30.06 -31.81 -32.81
N THR A 94 -29.73 -32.74 -31.90
CA THR A 94 -30.27 -34.11 -31.92
C THR A 94 -31.47 -34.31 -30.99
N ASP A 95 -31.82 -33.26 -30.23
CA ASP A 95 -32.98 -33.23 -29.37
C ASP A 95 -34.24 -32.84 -30.17
N ASP A 96 -35.05 -33.83 -30.54
CA ASP A 96 -36.29 -33.62 -31.31
C ASP A 96 -37.55 -33.56 -30.41
N ASP A 97 -37.37 -33.45 -29.08
CA ASP A 97 -38.45 -33.37 -28.10
C ASP A 97 -38.37 -32.06 -27.32
N VAL A 98 -39.37 -31.19 -27.48
CA VAL A 98 -39.45 -29.93 -26.72
C VAL A 98 -40.41 -30.04 -25.54
N THR A 99 -40.91 -31.23 -25.21
CA THR A 99 -41.85 -31.40 -24.09
C THR A 99 -41.17 -31.42 -22.72
N ASP A 100 -39.88 -31.73 -22.65
CA ASP A 100 -39.06 -31.71 -21.43
C ASP A 100 -38.11 -30.50 -21.33
N GLY A 101 -38.14 -29.63 -22.33
CA GLY A 101 -37.41 -28.36 -22.36
C GLY A 101 -36.12 -28.42 -23.17
N LYS A 102 -36.10 -27.73 -24.32
CA LYS A 102 -34.95 -27.66 -25.22
C LYS A 102 -34.20 -26.34 -25.06
N VAL A 103 -32.87 -26.41 -24.95
CA VAL A 103 -32.01 -25.23 -24.75
C VAL A 103 -31.60 -24.61 -26.08
N TYR A 104 -31.71 -23.29 -26.16
CA TYR A 104 -31.21 -22.48 -27.26
C TYR A 104 -30.22 -21.44 -26.74
N LYS A 105 -29.17 -21.16 -27.51
CA LYS A 105 -28.15 -20.17 -27.17
C LYS A 105 -27.84 -19.15 -28.26
N TYR A 106 -27.29 -18.01 -27.87
CA TYR A 106 -26.70 -17.03 -28.78
C TYR A 106 -25.40 -16.47 -28.19
N ASP A 107 -24.30 -16.60 -28.93
CA ASP A 107 -22.99 -16.05 -28.55
C ASP A 107 -22.82 -14.65 -29.14
N TRP A 108 -22.86 -13.64 -28.28
CA TRP A 108 -22.66 -12.24 -28.64
C TRP A 108 -21.22 -11.81 -28.42
N ALA A 109 -20.45 -11.69 -29.51
CA ALA A 109 -19.14 -11.07 -29.48
C ALA A 109 -19.30 -9.54 -29.43
N THR A 110 -18.94 -8.95 -28.29
CA THR A 110 -19.06 -7.50 -28.08
C THR A 110 -17.92 -6.74 -28.76
N ALA A 111 -18.22 -5.53 -29.20
CA ALA A 111 -17.28 -4.56 -29.74
C ALA A 111 -17.26 -3.29 -28.89
N LYS A 112 -16.36 -2.38 -29.24
CA LYS A 112 -16.10 -1.12 -28.50
C LYS A 112 -17.36 -0.26 -28.35
N GLU A 113 -18.21 -0.23 -29.37
CA GLU A 113 -19.51 0.46 -29.38
C GLU A 113 -20.54 -0.13 -28.40
N ASN A 114 -20.31 -1.35 -27.90
CA ASN A 114 -21.17 -2.01 -26.93
C ASN A 114 -20.76 -1.72 -25.48
N VAL A 115 -19.84 -0.79 -25.20
CA VAL A 115 -19.53 -0.46 -23.79
C VAL A 115 -20.73 0.21 -23.13
N GLY A 116 -21.22 -0.38 -22.04
CA GLY A 116 -22.35 0.14 -21.28
C GLY A 116 -23.28 -0.95 -20.75
N PRO A 117 -24.35 -0.54 -20.05
CA PRO A 117 -25.39 -1.45 -19.61
C PRO A 117 -26.29 -1.84 -20.78
N HIS A 118 -26.61 -3.13 -20.89
CA HIS A 118 -27.57 -3.67 -21.86
C HIS A 118 -28.81 -4.24 -21.18
N SER A 119 -29.83 -4.50 -21.98
CA SER A 119 -31.04 -5.22 -21.58
C SER A 119 -31.41 -6.27 -22.62
N PHE A 120 -32.04 -7.35 -22.18
CA PHE A 120 -32.46 -8.41 -23.10
C PHE A 120 -33.80 -9.06 -22.73
N TYR A 121 -34.44 -9.67 -23.71
CA TYR A 121 -35.55 -10.60 -23.53
C TYR A 121 -35.55 -11.62 -24.68
N CYS A 122 -36.17 -12.78 -24.48
CA CYS A 122 -36.33 -13.80 -25.51
C CYS A 122 -37.76 -13.87 -26.01
N TYR A 123 -37.93 -14.23 -27.29
CA TYR A 123 -39.22 -14.38 -27.94
C TYR A 123 -39.20 -15.58 -28.89
N VAL A 124 -40.31 -16.30 -28.94
CA VAL A 124 -40.50 -17.49 -29.80
C VAL A 124 -41.88 -17.46 -30.46
N GLU A 125 -41.96 -18.01 -31.68
CA GLU A 125 -43.20 -18.21 -32.42
C GLU A 125 -43.25 -19.65 -32.94
N THR A 126 -44.42 -20.28 -32.91
CA THR A 126 -44.66 -21.65 -33.39
C THR A 126 -45.39 -21.65 -34.74
N PRO A 127 -45.35 -22.76 -35.51
CA PRO A 127 -46.05 -22.87 -36.79
C PRO A 127 -47.57 -22.70 -36.71
N THR A 128 -48.16 -22.84 -35.51
CA THR A 128 -49.58 -22.64 -35.22
C THR A 128 -49.93 -21.16 -34.97
N GLY A 129 -48.93 -20.28 -34.91
CA GLY A 129 -49.07 -18.84 -34.63
C GLY A 129 -49.11 -18.50 -33.14
N GLU A 130 -48.83 -19.46 -32.27
CA GLU A 130 -48.68 -19.23 -30.83
C GLU A 130 -47.30 -18.63 -30.55
N ASN A 131 -47.18 -17.86 -29.47
CA ASN A 131 -45.95 -17.17 -29.14
C ASN A 131 -45.75 -17.08 -27.62
N ALA A 132 -44.48 -16.98 -27.23
CA ALA A 132 -44.07 -16.71 -25.86
C ALA A 132 -42.96 -15.67 -25.83
N VAL A 133 -42.92 -14.91 -24.73
CA VAL A 133 -41.93 -13.85 -24.49
C VAL A 133 -41.53 -13.89 -23.02
N THR A 134 -40.24 -13.73 -22.74
CA THR A 134 -39.76 -13.59 -21.36
C THR A 134 -39.96 -12.15 -20.85
N GLY A 135 -39.76 -11.93 -19.56
CA GLY A 135 -39.55 -10.59 -19.03
C GLY A 135 -38.30 -9.94 -19.63
N THR A 136 -38.21 -8.61 -19.53
CA THR A 136 -36.97 -7.89 -19.84
C THR A 136 -36.04 -7.93 -18.64
N ASP A 137 -34.86 -8.51 -18.84
CA ASP A 137 -33.80 -8.61 -17.85
C ASP A 137 -32.70 -7.59 -18.14
N ASN A 138 -32.02 -7.14 -17.08
CA ASN A 138 -30.87 -6.26 -17.20
C ASN A 138 -29.61 -7.11 -17.38
N GLY A 139 -28.73 -6.68 -18.28
CA GLY A 139 -27.44 -7.30 -18.51
C GLY A 139 -27.22 -7.69 -19.98
N PRO A 140 -25.96 -7.95 -20.36
CA PRO A 140 -24.76 -7.78 -19.54
C PRO A 140 -24.35 -6.31 -19.38
N LEU A 141 -23.55 -6.00 -18.36
CA LEU A 141 -22.76 -4.77 -18.32
C LEU A 141 -21.45 -5.03 -19.07
N VAL A 142 -21.26 -4.38 -20.21
CA VAL A 142 -20.01 -4.46 -20.95
C VAL A 142 -19.06 -3.40 -20.39
N GLU A 143 -18.01 -3.86 -19.71
CA GLU A 143 -17.03 -3.00 -19.04
C GLU A 143 -16.02 -2.40 -20.02
N LYS A 144 -15.29 -1.38 -19.55
CA LYS A 144 -14.16 -0.81 -20.28
C LYS A 144 -13.00 -1.80 -20.27
N TRP A 145 -12.13 -1.72 -21.27
CA TRP A 145 -10.95 -2.57 -21.35
C TRP A 145 -9.82 -2.04 -20.45
N PRO A 146 -9.17 -2.90 -19.65
CA PRO A 146 -8.09 -2.48 -18.77
C PRO A 146 -6.84 -2.11 -19.56
N VAL A 147 -6.13 -1.06 -19.13
CA VAL A 147 -4.89 -0.61 -19.76
C VAL A 147 -3.78 -0.41 -18.72
N SER A 148 -2.53 -0.59 -19.15
CA SER A 148 -1.35 -0.43 -18.31
C SER A 148 -0.53 0.79 -18.73
N LEU A 149 -0.21 1.67 -17.78
CA LEU A 149 0.61 2.84 -18.01
C LEU A 149 2.00 2.70 -17.38
N SER A 150 3.03 2.78 -18.21
CA SER A 150 4.43 2.85 -17.77
C SER A 150 5.01 4.22 -18.09
N CYS A 151 5.86 4.75 -17.21
CA CYS A 151 6.54 6.02 -17.42
C CYS A 151 7.92 6.00 -16.75
N LYS A 152 8.89 6.66 -17.35
CA LYS A 152 10.25 6.82 -16.86
C LYS A 152 10.70 8.26 -17.07
N VAL A 153 11.60 8.71 -16.20
CA VAL A 153 12.29 10.00 -16.33
C VAL A 153 13.68 9.77 -16.90
N ASP A 154 14.08 10.55 -17.89
CA ASP A 154 15.39 10.44 -18.55
C ASP A 154 16.53 10.94 -17.67
N LYS A 155 16.31 12.08 -17.01
CA LYS A 155 17.28 12.78 -16.16
C LYS A 155 16.63 13.06 -14.79
N PRO A 156 16.76 12.14 -13.82
CA PRO A 156 16.18 12.32 -12.49
C PRO A 156 16.89 13.41 -11.67
N GLU A 157 18.07 13.89 -12.08
CA GLU A 157 18.84 14.94 -11.40
C GLU A 157 19.22 16.08 -12.36
N PRO A 158 18.25 16.86 -12.86
CA PRO A 158 18.48 17.96 -13.78
C PRO A 158 18.95 19.22 -13.04
N ALA A 159 19.62 20.12 -13.76
CA ALA A 159 19.84 21.47 -13.25
C ALA A 159 18.51 22.26 -13.24
N THR A 160 18.35 23.22 -12.33
CA THR A 160 17.16 24.09 -12.32
C THR A 160 16.99 24.79 -13.67
N GLY A 161 15.77 24.73 -14.23
CA GLY A 161 15.42 25.29 -15.53
C GLY A 161 15.81 24.43 -16.74
N GLU A 162 16.44 23.28 -16.54
CA GLU A 162 16.70 22.32 -17.62
C GLU A 162 15.44 21.52 -17.94
N THR A 163 15.17 21.29 -19.23
CA THR A 163 14.03 20.47 -19.66
C THR A 163 14.25 19.00 -19.30
N VAL A 164 13.27 18.40 -18.65
CA VAL A 164 13.19 16.99 -18.27
C VAL A 164 12.22 16.27 -19.18
N VAL A 165 12.60 15.07 -19.64
CA VAL A 165 11.76 14.25 -20.52
C VAL A 165 11.20 13.07 -19.73
N PHE A 166 9.88 13.02 -19.66
CA PHE A 166 9.16 11.86 -19.18
C PHE A 166 8.64 11.07 -20.38
N SER A 167 8.97 9.79 -20.47
CA SER A 167 8.54 8.97 -21.59
C SER A 167 8.14 7.58 -21.14
N GLY A 168 7.28 6.94 -21.91
CA GLY A 168 6.71 5.65 -21.54
C GLY A 168 5.70 5.14 -22.56
N TYR A 169 4.95 4.13 -22.15
CA TYR A 169 3.96 3.47 -22.98
C TYR A 169 2.65 3.32 -22.21
N LEU A 170 1.55 3.63 -22.90
CA LEU A 170 0.23 3.12 -22.58
C LEU A 170 0.04 1.81 -23.38
N SER A 171 -0.38 0.72 -22.74
CA SER A 171 -0.41 -0.60 -23.36
C SER A 171 -1.71 -1.36 -23.06
N THR A 172 -2.18 -2.10 -24.06
CA THR A 172 -3.34 -3.01 -24.02
C THR A 172 -3.02 -4.26 -24.87
N THR A 173 -3.85 -5.29 -24.79
CA THR A 173 -3.76 -6.52 -25.58
C THR A 173 -4.49 -6.45 -26.92
N GLU A 174 -5.52 -5.60 -27.05
CA GLU A 174 -6.47 -5.64 -28.17
C GLU A 174 -6.10 -4.72 -29.34
N GLU A 175 -5.69 -3.47 -29.04
CA GLU A 175 -5.60 -2.42 -30.07
C GLU A 175 -4.43 -1.45 -29.87
N ASN A 176 -4.26 -0.63 -30.91
CA ASN A 176 -3.42 0.56 -30.88
C ASN A 176 -4.09 1.71 -30.11
N LEU A 177 -3.42 2.18 -29.07
CA LEU A 177 -3.86 3.29 -28.22
C LEU A 177 -3.30 4.63 -28.72
N ALA A 178 -3.50 4.98 -29.99
CA ALA A 178 -3.02 6.24 -30.58
C ALA A 178 -3.92 7.42 -30.22
N GLY A 179 -3.33 8.58 -29.95
CA GLY A 179 -4.08 9.82 -29.69
C GLY A 179 -4.64 9.97 -28.28
N GLU A 180 -4.40 8.98 -27.40
CA GLU A 180 -4.85 9.00 -26.02
C GLU A 180 -4.10 10.03 -25.18
N SER A 181 -4.83 10.77 -24.35
CA SER A 181 -4.26 11.87 -23.56
C SER A 181 -3.61 11.36 -22.27
N ILE A 182 -2.30 11.56 -22.15
CA ILE A 182 -1.54 11.30 -20.94
C ILE A 182 -1.25 12.61 -20.24
N ILE A 183 -1.57 12.68 -18.94
CA ILE A 183 -1.39 13.86 -18.11
C ILE A 183 -0.32 13.59 -17.06
N LEU A 184 0.64 14.49 -16.94
CA LEU A 184 1.64 14.49 -15.87
C LEU A 184 1.12 15.29 -14.69
N TYR A 185 1.02 14.65 -13.54
CA TYR A 185 0.66 15.28 -12.28
C TYR A 185 1.88 15.45 -11.39
N LYS A 186 2.03 16.64 -10.80
CA LYS A 186 2.89 16.90 -9.66
C LYS A 186 2.12 16.60 -8.38
N LEU A 187 2.66 15.71 -7.55
CA LEU A 187 2.05 15.32 -6.27
C LEU A 187 2.45 16.33 -5.19
N LEU A 188 1.47 16.92 -4.51
CA LEU A 188 1.64 17.76 -3.33
C LEU A 188 1.19 16.97 -2.08
N SER A 189 1.30 17.57 -0.89
CA SER A 189 0.94 16.89 0.36
C SER A 189 -0.55 16.58 0.50
N ASP A 190 -1.40 17.41 -0.07
CA ASP A 190 -2.85 17.43 0.10
C ASP A 190 -3.62 17.28 -1.22
N ASN A 191 -2.97 17.52 -2.36
CA ASN A 191 -3.58 17.44 -3.68
C ASN A 191 -2.55 17.11 -4.77
N GLU A 192 -2.99 17.05 -6.02
CA GLU A 192 -2.16 16.93 -7.21
C GLU A 192 -2.49 18.02 -8.21
N VAL A 193 -1.49 18.43 -8.99
CA VAL A 193 -1.63 19.49 -9.99
C VAL A 193 -1.12 18.99 -11.32
N SER A 194 -1.91 19.12 -12.39
CA SER A 194 -1.46 18.81 -13.74
C SER A 194 -0.42 19.84 -14.19
N VAL A 195 0.72 19.36 -14.71
CA VAL A 195 1.86 20.19 -15.09
C VAL A 195 2.26 20.06 -16.55
N SER A 196 1.88 18.97 -17.21
CA SER A 196 2.15 18.72 -18.63
C SER A 196 1.16 17.69 -19.16
N SER A 197 0.93 17.66 -20.46
CA SER A 197 0.14 16.64 -21.14
C SER A 197 0.66 16.38 -22.56
N SER A 198 0.42 15.18 -23.07
CA SER A 198 0.75 14.76 -24.43
C SER A 198 -0.24 13.70 -24.88
N THR A 199 -0.31 13.46 -26.18
CA THR A 199 -1.00 12.31 -26.73
C THR A 199 -0.02 11.16 -27.00
N THR A 200 -0.54 9.94 -27.04
CA THR A 200 0.19 8.73 -27.43
C THR A 200 0.33 8.62 -28.96
N GLN A 201 1.39 7.95 -29.40
CA GLN A 201 1.64 7.57 -30.79
C GLN A 201 0.98 6.22 -31.13
N GLU A 202 1.15 5.76 -32.37
CA GLU A 202 0.59 4.50 -32.92
C GLU A 202 1.02 3.22 -32.18
N ASN A 203 2.05 3.29 -31.35
CA ASN A 203 2.51 2.16 -30.53
C ASN A 203 2.22 2.40 -29.03
N GLY A 204 1.37 3.37 -28.70
CA GLY A 204 1.09 3.78 -27.32
C GLY A 204 2.22 4.57 -26.65
N TYR A 205 3.32 4.87 -27.36
CA TYR A 205 4.43 5.66 -26.82
C TYR A 205 4.03 7.11 -26.62
N PHE A 206 4.45 7.73 -25.52
CA PHE A 206 4.25 9.16 -25.27
C PHE A 206 5.52 9.81 -24.74
N THR A 207 5.58 11.14 -24.89
CA THR A 207 6.66 11.96 -24.34
C THR A 207 6.09 13.25 -23.77
N LEU A 208 6.40 13.54 -22.53
CA LEU A 208 6.00 14.75 -21.81
C LEU A 208 7.26 15.55 -21.48
N LEU A 209 7.19 16.85 -21.70
CA LEU A 209 8.29 17.78 -21.43
C LEU A 209 7.91 18.67 -20.25
N LEU A 210 8.87 18.89 -19.35
CA LEU A 210 8.70 19.77 -18.20
C LEU A 210 10.03 20.43 -17.86
N ASP A 211 10.06 21.74 -17.68
CA ASP A 211 11.25 22.41 -17.18
C ASP A 211 11.42 22.15 -15.68
N ALA A 212 12.64 21.74 -15.31
CA ALA A 212 13.00 21.42 -13.94
C ALA A 212 12.70 22.62 -13.03
N PRO A 213 11.85 22.45 -12.01
CA PRO A 213 11.44 23.54 -11.13
C PRO A 213 12.62 24.06 -10.28
N SER A 214 12.33 25.02 -9.40
CA SER A 214 13.28 25.51 -8.40
C SER A 214 13.84 24.39 -7.52
N SER A 215 14.89 24.66 -6.74
CA SER A 215 15.58 23.65 -5.93
C SER A 215 14.63 22.89 -4.99
N GLY A 216 14.59 21.56 -5.12
CA GLY A 216 13.75 20.68 -4.33
C GLY A 216 13.79 19.22 -4.79
N ILE A 217 12.92 18.40 -4.20
CA ILE A 217 12.66 17.01 -4.59
C ILE A 217 11.21 16.93 -5.04
N PHE A 218 10.98 16.63 -6.30
CA PHE A 218 9.66 16.66 -6.91
C PHE A 218 9.19 15.26 -7.26
N CYS A 219 7.95 14.96 -6.88
CA CYS A 219 7.30 13.67 -7.10
C CYS A 219 6.21 13.84 -8.15
N TYR A 220 6.27 13.03 -9.20
CA TYR A 220 5.35 13.06 -10.31
C TYR A 220 4.68 11.69 -10.53
N ARG A 221 3.56 11.73 -11.24
CA ARG A 221 2.82 10.56 -11.71
C ARG A 221 2.22 10.86 -13.07
N ALA A 222 2.40 9.97 -14.04
CA ALA A 222 1.63 10.02 -15.28
C ALA A 222 0.31 9.30 -15.06
N ARG A 223 -0.78 9.86 -15.61
CA ARG A 223 -2.11 9.26 -15.57
C ARG A 223 -2.75 9.34 -16.94
N PHE A 224 -3.33 8.22 -17.36
CA PHE A 224 -4.34 8.16 -18.39
C PHE A 224 -5.71 8.23 -17.69
N PRO A 225 -6.53 9.26 -17.93
CA PRO A 225 -7.81 9.45 -17.23
C PRO A 225 -8.89 8.45 -17.63
N GLY A 226 -8.59 7.50 -18.54
CA GLY A 226 -9.61 6.69 -19.18
C GLY A 226 -10.37 7.48 -20.24
N ASP A 227 -11.11 6.76 -21.07
CA ASP A 227 -12.04 7.34 -22.03
C ASP A 227 -13.37 6.57 -21.96
N ASN A 228 -14.17 6.56 -23.03
CA ASN A 228 -15.42 5.80 -23.05
C ASN A 228 -15.21 4.28 -23.07
N TYR A 229 -14.02 3.81 -23.40
CA TYR A 229 -13.75 2.42 -23.79
C TYR A 229 -12.64 1.76 -22.98
N TYR A 230 -11.72 2.55 -22.45
CA TYR A 230 -10.56 2.12 -21.70
C TYR A 230 -10.61 2.67 -20.28
N GLU A 231 -10.15 1.86 -19.33
CA GLU A 231 -10.09 2.25 -17.93
C GLU A 231 -9.01 3.29 -17.63
N VAL A 232 -9.15 3.95 -16.48
CA VAL A 232 -8.10 4.82 -15.91
C VAL A 232 -6.86 4.00 -15.63
N SER A 233 -5.67 4.55 -15.90
CA SER A 233 -4.40 3.91 -15.56
C SER A 233 -3.35 4.91 -15.09
N GLU A 234 -2.50 4.49 -14.16
CA GLU A 234 -1.49 5.34 -13.53
C GLU A 234 -0.10 4.69 -13.56
N SER A 235 0.94 5.51 -13.75
CA SER A 235 2.31 5.05 -13.64
C SER A 235 2.76 4.91 -12.18
N SER A 236 3.89 4.22 -11.96
CA SER A 236 4.66 4.36 -10.72
C SER A 236 5.06 5.82 -10.48
N ARG A 237 5.38 6.15 -9.23
CA ARG A 237 5.90 7.48 -8.87
C ARG A 237 7.27 7.72 -9.52
N LEU A 238 7.48 8.95 -9.96
CA LEU A 238 8.69 9.41 -10.63
C LEU A 238 9.29 10.54 -9.81
N TYR A 239 10.61 10.57 -9.68
CA TYR A 239 11.32 11.54 -8.86
C TYR A 239 12.24 12.40 -9.71
N VAL A 240 12.16 13.71 -9.52
CA VAL A 240 13.10 14.69 -10.07
C VAL A 240 13.72 15.46 -8.90
N ASN A 241 15.03 15.37 -8.76
CA ASN A 241 15.79 15.95 -7.66
C ASN A 241 16.68 17.07 -8.19
N THR A 242 16.24 18.31 -8.03
CA THR A 242 17.00 19.53 -8.38
C THR A 242 17.72 20.12 -7.17
N LEU A 243 17.77 19.38 -6.06
CA LEU A 243 18.29 19.87 -4.81
C LEU A 243 19.79 20.20 -4.93
N ASN A 244 20.19 21.33 -4.36
CA ASN A 244 21.61 21.57 -4.09
C ASN A 244 22.07 20.70 -2.91
N LYS A 245 22.33 19.41 -3.19
CA LYS A 245 22.66 18.38 -2.18
C LYS A 245 23.83 18.81 -1.28
N PRO A 246 24.97 19.31 -1.80
CA PRO A 246 26.09 19.73 -0.94
C PRO A 246 25.71 20.87 0.00
N LEU A 247 24.94 21.86 -0.46
CA LEU A 247 24.50 22.97 0.38
C LEU A 247 23.56 22.48 1.49
N VAL A 248 22.53 21.71 1.12
CA VAL A 248 21.50 21.25 2.06
C VAL A 248 22.09 20.31 3.10
N PHE A 249 22.87 19.32 2.66
CA PHE A 249 23.58 18.41 3.55
C PHE A 249 24.61 19.16 4.40
N GLY A 250 25.41 20.04 3.82
CA GLY A 250 26.43 20.81 4.53
C GLY A 250 25.85 21.71 5.64
N VAL A 251 24.78 22.45 5.35
CA VAL A 251 24.08 23.28 6.35
C VAL A 251 23.51 22.41 7.47
N TYR A 252 22.87 21.29 7.13
CA TYR A 252 22.34 20.34 8.12
C TYR A 252 23.44 19.81 9.05
N VAL A 253 24.55 19.36 8.48
CA VAL A 253 25.72 18.86 9.22
C VAL A 253 26.21 19.94 10.20
N VAL A 254 26.44 21.17 9.74
CA VAL A 254 26.94 22.25 10.61
C VAL A 254 25.99 22.51 11.79
N ILE A 255 24.68 22.61 11.54
CA ILE A 255 23.67 22.82 12.59
C ILE A 255 23.67 21.66 13.58
N LEU A 256 23.66 20.43 13.08
CA LEU A 256 23.64 19.21 13.89
C LEU A 256 24.88 19.12 14.79
N PHE A 257 26.07 19.36 14.24
CA PHE A 257 27.33 19.36 15.00
C PHE A 257 27.37 20.49 16.04
N ALA A 258 26.92 21.70 15.69
CA ALA A 258 26.86 22.82 16.62
C ALA A 258 25.91 22.53 17.80
N LEU A 259 24.72 21.99 17.51
CA LEU A 259 23.72 21.62 18.51
C LEU A 259 24.23 20.49 19.42
N VAL A 260 24.69 19.39 18.84
CA VAL A 260 25.24 18.25 19.59
C VAL A 260 26.43 18.71 20.44
N GLY A 261 27.33 19.52 19.89
CA GLY A 261 28.47 20.09 20.61
C GLY A 261 28.05 20.96 21.79
N ALA A 262 27.09 21.87 21.60
CA ALA A 262 26.55 22.72 22.67
C ALA A 262 25.88 21.89 23.77
N MET A 263 25.08 20.89 23.40
CA MET A 263 24.42 19.99 24.35
C MET A 263 25.44 19.13 25.12
N MET A 264 26.43 18.56 24.44
CA MET A 264 27.54 17.83 25.07
C MET A 264 28.31 18.71 26.06
N PHE A 265 28.58 19.97 25.69
CA PHE A 265 29.23 20.93 26.58
C PHE A 265 28.38 21.23 27.82
N MET A 266 27.09 21.54 27.66
CA MET A 266 26.19 21.81 28.79
C MET A 266 26.06 20.61 29.74
N PHE A 267 25.91 19.41 29.19
CA PHE A 267 25.73 18.20 29.98
C PHE A 267 27.04 17.71 30.64
N SER A 268 28.20 18.13 30.16
CA SER A 268 29.51 17.76 30.72
C SER A 268 29.97 18.66 31.86
N ARG A 269 29.39 19.85 32.02
CA ARG A 269 29.75 20.79 33.10
C ARG A 269 29.75 20.12 34.48
N GLY A 270 30.88 20.18 35.17
CA GLY A 270 31.06 19.59 36.51
C GLY A 270 31.31 18.08 36.56
N ILE A 271 31.60 17.45 35.41
CA ILE A 271 32.05 16.05 35.33
C ILE A 271 33.41 16.04 34.63
N ALA A 272 34.44 15.47 35.27
CA ALA A 272 35.76 15.39 34.66
C ALA A 272 35.72 14.52 33.39
N ARG A 273 36.43 14.93 32.32
CA ARG A 273 36.40 14.25 31.01
C ARG A 273 36.75 12.76 31.09
N ALA A 274 37.73 12.40 31.92
CA ALA A 274 38.15 11.02 32.13
C ALA A 274 37.02 10.11 32.65
N HIS A 275 36.06 10.69 33.37
CA HIS A 275 35.01 9.99 34.09
C HIS A 275 33.81 9.62 33.21
N TYR A 276 33.46 10.47 32.25
CA TYR A 276 32.28 10.24 31.40
C TYR A 276 32.61 9.75 29.99
N LEU A 277 33.78 10.07 29.43
CA LEU A 277 34.07 9.81 28.02
C LEU A 277 34.02 8.31 27.68
N LYS A 278 34.67 7.46 28.48
CA LYS A 278 34.71 6.01 28.25
C LYS A 278 33.32 5.35 28.38
N PRO A 279 32.54 5.61 29.45
CA PRO A 279 31.17 5.10 29.54
C PRO A 279 30.26 5.52 28.38
N VAL A 280 30.31 6.80 27.97
CA VAL A 280 29.50 7.33 26.87
C VAL A 280 29.84 6.62 25.56
N LEU A 281 31.13 6.56 25.20
CA LEU A 281 31.57 5.93 23.95
C LEU A 281 31.26 4.43 23.92
N LEU A 282 31.50 3.69 25.01
CA LEU A 282 31.22 2.26 25.03
C LEU A 282 29.71 1.97 24.97
N GLY A 283 28.91 2.74 25.71
CA GLY A 283 27.45 2.64 25.63
C GLY A 283 26.94 2.93 24.22
N PHE A 284 27.44 4.00 23.60
CA PHE A 284 27.11 4.35 22.22
C PHE A 284 27.48 3.24 21.22
N VAL A 285 28.73 2.76 21.20
CA VAL A 285 29.19 1.74 20.25
C VAL A 285 28.39 0.44 20.38
N LEU A 286 28.20 -0.05 21.60
CA LEU A 286 27.45 -1.29 21.84
C LEU A 286 25.98 -1.13 21.50
N GLY A 287 25.35 -0.02 21.88
CA GLY A 287 23.96 0.25 21.53
C GLY A 287 23.75 0.43 20.02
N PHE A 288 24.70 1.05 19.33
CA PHE A 288 24.64 1.23 17.87
C PHE A 288 24.80 -0.10 17.14
N LEU A 289 25.69 -0.98 17.61
CA LEU A 289 25.81 -2.34 17.09
C LEU A 289 24.51 -3.13 17.28
N LEU A 290 23.84 -2.98 18.44
CA LEU A 290 22.52 -3.57 18.67
C LEU A 290 21.46 -3.02 17.71
N LEU A 291 21.51 -1.73 17.38
CA LEU A 291 20.59 -1.12 16.44
C LEU A 291 20.77 -1.70 15.02
N ILE A 292 22.01 -1.90 14.57
CA ILE A 292 22.33 -2.51 13.26
C ILE A 292 21.76 -3.94 13.13
N ILE A 293 21.80 -4.73 14.20
CA ILE A 293 21.24 -6.10 14.20
C ILE A 293 19.72 -6.14 14.42
N GLY A 294 19.03 -4.99 14.34
CA GLY A 294 17.57 -4.91 14.38
C GLY A 294 16.96 -4.81 15.79
N ALA A 295 17.73 -4.51 16.84
CA ALA A 295 17.18 -4.36 18.19
C ALA A 295 16.34 -3.08 18.38
N GLY A 296 16.33 -2.17 17.39
CA GLY A 296 15.52 -0.95 17.39
C GLY A 296 15.69 -0.13 18.68
N PHE A 297 14.57 0.20 19.33
CA PHE A 297 14.57 1.00 20.57
C PHE A 297 15.29 0.30 21.75
N ILE A 298 15.36 -1.03 21.77
CA ILE A 298 16.05 -1.79 22.82
C ILE A 298 17.55 -1.51 22.76
N GLY A 299 18.12 -1.39 21.56
CA GLY A 299 19.54 -1.03 21.38
C GLY A 299 19.87 0.35 21.98
N VAL A 300 18.97 1.32 21.78
CA VAL A 300 19.10 2.69 22.33
C VAL A 300 19.01 2.69 23.86
N LEU A 301 18.03 1.97 24.43
CA LEU A 301 17.91 1.82 25.89
C LEU A 301 19.13 1.10 26.50
N ALA A 302 19.60 0.04 25.85
CA ALA A 302 20.78 -0.73 26.27
C ALA A 302 22.04 0.15 26.24
N ALA A 303 22.19 1.02 25.25
CA ALA A 303 23.27 2.00 25.18
C ALA A 303 23.36 2.84 26.46
N GLY A 304 22.20 3.35 26.89
CA GLY A 304 22.04 4.08 28.14
C GLY A 304 22.42 3.21 29.32
N ALA A 305 21.83 2.03 29.45
CA ALA A 305 22.06 1.11 30.56
C ALA A 305 23.55 0.76 30.72
N ILE A 306 24.26 0.49 29.64
CA ILE A 306 25.69 0.21 29.64
C ILE A 306 26.48 1.45 30.12
N ALA A 307 26.21 2.62 29.55
CA ALA A 307 26.88 3.86 29.95
C ALA A 307 26.65 4.16 31.45
N GLY A 308 25.41 4.05 31.90
CA GLY A 308 25.02 4.26 33.29
C GLY A 308 25.63 3.26 34.27
N TYR A 309 25.66 1.97 33.89
CA TYR A 309 26.28 0.90 34.67
C TYR A 309 27.77 1.15 34.86
N LEU A 310 28.50 1.48 33.79
CA LEU A 310 29.93 1.75 33.86
C LEU A 310 30.22 2.98 34.72
N PHE A 311 29.43 4.06 34.53
CA PHE A 311 29.61 5.30 35.25
C PHE A 311 29.28 5.23 36.76
N ALA A 312 28.49 4.24 37.20
CA ALA A 312 28.18 4.07 38.63
C ALA A 312 29.41 3.82 39.53
N LYS A 313 30.61 3.66 38.95
CA LYS A 313 31.88 3.58 39.72
C LYS A 313 32.15 4.91 40.40
N GLU A 314 31.68 6.00 39.80
CA GLU A 314 32.22 7.32 40.05
C GLU A 314 31.18 8.30 40.60
N ALA A 315 29.90 8.00 40.44
CA ALA A 315 28.82 8.83 40.94
C ALA A 315 27.73 8.03 41.65
N ARG A 316 27.26 8.56 42.78
CA ARG A 316 26.10 8.02 43.51
C ARG A 316 24.76 8.65 43.12
N ARG A 317 24.78 9.89 42.59
CA ARG A 317 23.59 10.70 42.28
C ARG A 317 23.01 10.35 40.90
N TRP A 318 21.72 10.00 40.87
CA TRP A 318 21.00 9.61 39.65
C TRP A 318 21.05 10.67 38.53
N THR A 319 21.04 11.97 38.88
CA THR A 319 21.11 13.07 37.91
C THR A 319 22.39 13.04 37.07
N LYS A 320 23.51 12.53 37.61
CA LYS A 320 24.75 12.39 36.83
C LYS A 320 24.66 11.24 35.82
N HIS A 321 23.93 10.17 36.15
CA HIS A 321 23.67 9.07 35.21
C HIS A 321 22.78 9.52 34.06
N LEU A 322 21.70 10.25 34.38
CA LEU A 322 20.82 10.84 33.36
C LEU A 322 21.63 11.68 32.37
N ARG A 323 22.50 12.56 32.87
CA ARG A 323 23.32 13.44 32.00
C ARG A 323 24.23 12.66 31.05
N ILE A 324 24.82 11.56 31.51
CA ILE A 324 25.69 10.69 30.70
C ILE A 324 24.89 9.89 29.68
N GLY A 325 23.71 9.41 30.07
CA GLY A 325 22.77 8.82 29.12
C GLY A 325 22.39 9.83 28.03
N CYS A 326 22.05 11.06 28.38
CA CYS A 326 21.74 12.10 27.39
C CYS A 326 22.92 12.38 26.44
N MET A 327 24.16 12.41 26.94
CA MET A 327 25.35 12.54 26.07
C MET A 327 25.48 11.40 25.06
N ALA A 328 25.29 10.16 25.50
CA ALA A 328 25.28 9.01 24.58
C ALA A 328 24.13 9.13 23.57
N GLY A 329 22.95 9.60 24.01
CA GLY A 329 21.82 9.93 23.12
C GLY A 329 22.16 10.97 22.06
N PHE A 330 22.94 12.01 22.38
CA PHE A 330 23.37 13.00 21.38
C PHE A 330 24.32 12.42 20.32
N LEU A 331 25.08 11.36 20.63
CA LEU A 331 25.86 10.64 19.62
C LEU A 331 24.97 9.81 18.69
N PHE A 332 23.88 9.21 19.21
CA PHE A 332 22.87 8.58 18.35
C PHE A 332 22.17 9.59 17.45
N LEU A 333 21.81 10.76 17.98
CA LEU A 333 21.26 11.84 17.18
C LEU A 333 22.23 12.25 16.06
N LEU A 334 23.53 12.39 16.37
CA LEU A 334 24.53 12.75 15.38
C LEU A 334 24.59 11.72 14.23
N VAL A 335 24.75 10.43 14.55
CA VAL A 335 24.87 9.40 13.50
C VAL A 335 23.55 9.15 12.78
N GLY A 336 22.45 9.03 13.53
CA GLY A 336 21.12 8.82 12.96
C GLY A 336 20.66 9.99 12.09
N GLY A 337 20.90 11.22 12.53
CA GLY A 337 20.59 12.43 11.75
C GLY A 337 21.39 12.50 10.45
N LEU A 338 22.70 12.18 10.49
CA LEU A 338 23.52 12.14 9.27
C LEU A 338 23.06 11.07 8.28
N ILE A 339 22.70 9.88 8.76
CA ILE A 339 22.14 8.80 7.94
C ILE A 339 20.81 9.24 7.33
N PHE A 340 19.90 9.79 8.13
CA PHE A 340 18.60 10.28 7.66
C PHE A 340 18.76 11.38 6.61
N ALA A 341 19.62 12.37 6.86
CA ALA A 341 19.90 13.43 5.90
C ALA A 341 20.49 12.92 4.59
N TYR A 342 21.36 11.91 4.66
CA TYR A 342 21.88 11.25 3.47
C TYR A 342 20.76 10.57 2.67
N PHE A 343 19.94 9.72 3.30
CA PHE A 343 18.86 9.04 2.60
C PHE A 343 17.81 10.03 2.05
N LEU A 344 17.42 11.06 2.80
CA LEU A 344 16.45 12.05 2.31
C LEU A 344 16.95 12.79 1.06
N THR A 345 18.25 13.09 0.98
CA THR A 345 18.82 13.89 -0.12
C THR A 345 19.28 13.08 -1.33
N TRP A 346 19.72 11.83 -1.13
CA TRP A 346 20.18 10.94 -2.22
C TRP A 346 19.16 9.87 -2.63
N SER A 347 18.30 9.42 -1.71
CA SER A 347 17.31 8.35 -1.96
C SER A 347 15.94 8.69 -1.33
N PRO A 348 15.26 9.76 -1.78
CA PRO A 348 13.98 10.18 -1.20
C PRO A 348 12.86 9.12 -1.26
N ALA A 349 12.93 8.19 -2.21
CA ALA A 349 12.00 7.07 -2.30
C ALA A 349 12.12 6.11 -1.10
N ASP A 350 13.35 5.87 -0.61
CA ASP A 350 13.63 4.94 0.50
C ASP A 350 13.11 5.47 1.84
N VAL A 351 12.97 6.79 1.98
CA VAL A 351 12.39 7.43 3.17
C VAL A 351 10.88 7.60 3.08
N GLY A 352 10.25 7.10 2.02
CA GLY A 352 8.79 7.16 1.83
C GLY A 352 8.27 8.55 1.49
N LEU A 353 9.09 9.42 0.90
CA LEU A 353 8.64 10.73 0.46
C LEU A 353 7.70 10.56 -0.75
N ASN A 354 6.41 10.82 -0.56
CA ASN A 354 5.37 10.55 -1.57
C ASN A 354 4.85 11.81 -2.27
N TYR A 355 5.38 12.98 -1.93
CA TYR A 355 4.95 14.27 -2.47
C TYR A 355 6.17 15.17 -2.74
N SER A 356 5.95 16.21 -3.52
CA SER A 356 6.97 17.19 -3.89
C SER A 356 7.26 18.13 -2.73
N VAL A 357 8.53 18.41 -2.49
CA VAL A 357 9.02 19.27 -1.41
C VAL A 357 10.10 20.20 -1.93
N THR A 358 9.98 21.47 -1.57
CA THR A 358 10.97 22.50 -1.86
C THR A 358 12.19 22.35 -0.95
N GLN A 359 13.31 22.95 -1.33
CA GLN A 359 14.49 23.01 -0.46
C GLN A 359 14.19 23.64 0.92
N MET A 360 13.30 24.63 0.98
CA MET A 360 12.92 25.28 2.24
C MET A 360 12.17 24.31 3.17
N GLU A 361 11.24 23.54 2.61
CA GLU A 361 10.49 22.53 3.37
C GLU A 361 11.42 21.41 3.86
N ILE A 362 12.42 21.01 3.07
CA ILE A 362 13.45 20.05 3.50
C ILE A 362 14.21 20.55 4.73
N PHE A 363 14.60 21.84 4.77
CA PHE A 363 15.19 22.41 5.98
C PHE A 363 14.22 22.38 7.17
N GLY A 364 12.93 22.62 6.92
CA GLY A 364 11.88 22.47 7.93
C GLY A 364 11.79 21.06 8.50
N PHE A 365 11.80 20.02 7.64
CA PHE A 365 11.82 18.63 8.07
C PHE A 365 13.05 18.30 8.89
N PHE A 366 14.21 18.72 8.43
CA PHE A 366 15.46 18.52 9.16
C PHE A 366 15.46 19.18 10.53
N PHE A 367 14.98 20.41 10.63
CA PHE A 367 14.91 21.10 11.91
C PHE A 367 13.95 20.39 12.86
N SER A 368 12.76 20.03 12.38
CA SER A 368 11.76 19.30 13.17
C SER A 368 12.29 17.95 13.65
N ASP A 369 12.89 17.16 12.74
CA ASP A 369 13.50 15.86 13.05
C ASP A 369 14.61 16.00 14.09
N ILE A 370 15.53 16.96 13.92
CA ILE A 370 16.61 17.20 14.90
C ILE A 370 16.04 17.43 16.29
N ILE A 371 15.03 18.30 16.44
CA ILE A 371 14.47 18.65 17.74
C ILE A 371 13.74 17.44 18.35
N PHE A 372 12.92 16.75 17.56
CA PHE A 372 12.18 15.57 18.03
C PHE A 372 13.13 14.44 18.43
N SER A 373 14.09 14.13 17.57
CA SER A 373 15.12 13.12 17.81
C SER A 373 16.01 13.47 19.00
N LEU A 374 16.36 14.75 19.19
CA LEU A 374 17.12 15.23 20.36
C LEU A 374 16.40 14.87 21.66
N VAL A 375 15.10 15.16 21.75
CA VAL A 375 14.29 14.87 22.94
C VAL A 375 14.20 13.36 23.15
N ASN A 376 13.87 12.59 22.11
CA ASN A 376 13.67 11.15 22.21
C ASN A 376 14.94 10.39 22.59
N TYR A 377 16.05 10.64 21.90
CA TYR A 377 17.32 9.97 22.22
C TYR A 377 17.83 10.38 23.60
N ALA A 378 17.71 11.66 23.99
CA ALA A 378 18.11 12.10 25.32
C ALA A 378 17.30 11.42 26.43
N LEU A 379 15.99 11.28 26.26
CA LEU A 379 15.10 10.64 27.23
C LEU A 379 15.34 9.13 27.30
N LEU A 380 15.32 8.42 26.17
CA LEU A 380 15.48 6.96 26.13
C LEU A 380 16.85 6.55 26.69
N VAL A 381 17.94 7.10 26.15
CA VAL A 381 19.29 6.75 26.60
C VAL A 381 19.52 7.25 28.04
N GLY A 382 18.94 8.40 28.39
CA GLY A 382 18.91 8.93 29.75
C GLY A 382 18.28 7.97 30.78
N MET A 383 17.08 7.48 30.49
CA MET A 383 16.37 6.49 31.32
C MET A 383 17.16 5.18 31.43
N GLY A 384 17.67 4.68 30.30
CA GLY A 384 18.55 3.52 30.27
C GLY A 384 19.73 3.70 31.24
N ALA A 385 20.39 4.85 31.21
CA ALA A 385 21.53 5.12 32.09
C ALA A 385 21.17 5.16 33.58
N VAL A 386 20.00 5.69 33.93
CA VAL A 386 19.52 5.63 35.31
C VAL A 386 19.30 4.17 35.74
N LEU A 387 18.62 3.37 34.92
CA LEU A 387 18.36 1.95 35.18
C LEU A 387 19.66 1.14 35.31
N GLY A 388 20.61 1.32 34.40
CA GLY A 388 21.91 0.65 34.46
C GLY A 388 22.71 1.02 35.71
N GLY A 389 22.63 2.30 36.13
CA GLY A 389 23.22 2.75 37.39
C GLY A 389 22.57 2.11 38.62
N MET A 390 21.24 1.95 38.63
CA MET A 390 20.50 1.26 39.69
C MET A 390 20.80 -0.24 39.74
N LEU A 391 20.77 -0.90 38.59
CA LEU A 391 21.05 -2.33 38.46
C LEU A 391 22.42 -2.67 39.05
N ARG A 392 23.41 -1.81 38.82
CA ARG A 392 24.73 -2.03 39.40
C ARG A 392 24.76 -1.96 40.93
N LYS A 393 23.95 -1.09 41.53
CA LYS A 393 23.84 -1.03 43.00
C LYS A 393 23.24 -2.32 43.56
N LEU A 394 22.29 -2.91 42.84
CA LEU A 394 21.67 -4.19 43.21
C LEU A 394 22.64 -5.37 43.03
N LEU A 395 23.44 -5.36 41.96
CA LEU A 395 24.37 -6.45 41.64
C LEU A 395 25.71 -6.38 42.37
N LYS A 396 26.06 -5.24 43.00
CA LYS A 396 27.31 -5.16 43.76
C LYS A 396 27.16 -6.13 44.95
N PRO A 397 27.96 -7.21 45.02
CA PRO A 397 27.94 -8.10 46.18
C PRO A 397 28.12 -7.23 47.41
N ALA A 398 27.37 -7.51 48.48
CA ALA A 398 27.60 -6.84 49.75
C ALA A 398 29.09 -6.99 50.05
N GLU A 399 29.86 -5.91 49.83
CA GLU A 399 31.25 -5.84 50.23
C GLU A 399 31.19 -6.24 51.69
N GLN A 400 31.70 -7.44 52.00
CA GLN A 400 31.76 -7.94 53.36
C GLN A 400 32.42 -6.82 54.13
N ARG A 401 31.62 -6.11 54.94
CA ARG A 401 32.12 -5.15 55.90
C ARG A 401 33.24 -5.92 56.59
N PRO A 402 34.51 -5.49 56.52
CA PRO A 402 35.57 -6.20 57.20
C PRO A 402 35.11 -6.35 58.64
N THR A 403 34.70 -7.57 59.00
CA THR A 403 34.29 -7.90 60.36
C THR A 403 35.55 -7.65 61.16
N GLY A 404 35.50 -6.61 61.99
CA GLY A 404 36.64 -6.14 62.75
C GLY A 404 37.40 -7.30 63.36
N SER A 405 38.58 -7.59 62.79
CA SER A 405 39.54 -8.48 63.40
C SER A 405 40.18 -7.71 64.53
N GLY A 406 39.93 -8.16 65.75
CA GLY A 406 40.84 -8.03 66.87
C GLY A 406 40.98 -6.64 67.46
N GLU A 407 40.16 -6.38 68.46
CA GLU A 407 40.59 -5.61 69.64
C GLU A 407 41.77 -6.38 70.27
N THR A 408 43.00 -6.08 69.87
CA THR A 408 44.20 -6.57 70.56
C THR A 408 44.43 -5.69 71.78
N THR A 409 43.88 -6.12 72.91
CA THR A 409 44.26 -5.68 74.25
C THR A 409 45.73 -6.04 74.49
N SER A 410 46.64 -5.07 74.30
CA SER A 410 48.01 -5.16 74.80
C SER A 410 48.06 -4.65 76.24
N SER A 411 47.76 -5.54 77.21
CA SER A 411 48.12 -5.34 78.61
C SER A 411 49.62 -5.59 78.78
N GLY A 412 50.41 -4.52 78.73
CA GLY A 412 51.81 -4.52 79.15
C GLY A 412 51.90 -4.29 80.64
N VAL A 413 52.12 -5.37 81.38
CA VAL A 413 52.43 -5.41 82.81
C VAL A 413 53.85 -4.89 83.06
N GLU A 414 53.93 -4.07 84.10
CA GLU A 414 55.05 -3.56 84.87
C GLU A 414 56.11 -4.62 85.23
N GLN A 415 57.41 -4.30 85.08
CA GLN A 415 58.45 -4.76 86.01
C GLN A 415 59.75 -3.94 85.96
N ARG A 416 60.06 -3.38 87.14
CA ARG A 416 61.29 -2.78 87.69
C ARG A 416 61.50 -1.27 87.58
#